data_AF-A0A534KWZ3-F1
#
_entry.id   AF-A0A534KWZ3-F1
#
_cell.length_a   1.000
_cell.length_b   1.000
_cell.length_c   1.000
_cell.angle_alpha   90.00
_cell.angle_beta   90.00
_cell.angle_gamma   90.00
#
_symmetry.space_group_name_H-M   'P 1'
#
loop_
_entity.id
_entity.type
_entity.pdbx_description
1 polymer ?
#
loop_
_entity_poly.entity_id
_entity_poly.type
_entity_poly.pdbx_seq_one_letter_code
_entity_poly.pdbx_strand_id
1 'polypeptide(L)'
;TIGARIFVTYAKQGPGAKDEIDGQGLGFVDAFDADGNLLVRAALHGQLNAPWGLALAPASFGRFGGDLLVGNFGDGHVNAYQEMPDGTFELIGVLRTSDVRKLVIDGLWSLQFGHRTVNNGPIDTLFFTAGPNDESDGLFGTITAA
;
A
#
# COMPACT_ATOMS: atom_id res chain seq x y z
N THR A 1 -12.57 -3.11 -3.74
CA THR A 1 -12.91 -1.88 -2.99
C THR A 1 -12.32 -1.95 -1.61
N ILE A 2 -12.13 -0.80 -0.96
CA ILE A 2 -11.82 -0.70 0.47
C ILE A 2 -13.01 -0.01 1.12
N GLY A 3 -13.77 -0.75 1.92
CA GLY A 3 -15.12 -0.33 2.30
C GLY A 3 -15.98 -0.11 1.06
N ALA A 4 -16.63 1.05 0.98
CA ALA A 4 -17.47 1.45 -0.16
C ALA A 4 -16.73 2.18 -1.30
N ARG A 5 -15.41 2.43 -1.14
CA ARG A 5 -14.62 3.24 -2.09
C ARG A 5 -13.73 2.37 -2.97
N ILE A 6 -13.49 2.83 -4.19
CA ILE A 6 -12.51 2.27 -5.12
C ILE A 6 -11.24 3.10 -4.99
N PHE A 7 -10.15 2.51 -4.51
CA PHE A 7 -8.85 3.17 -4.51
C PHE A 7 -8.05 2.72 -5.73
N VAL A 8 -7.45 3.68 -6.43
CA VAL A 8 -6.67 3.45 -7.65
C VAL A 8 -5.30 4.08 -7.46
N THR A 9 -4.25 3.30 -7.68
CA THR A 9 -2.88 3.78 -7.69
C THR A 9 -2.45 4.15 -9.11
N TYR A 10 -1.59 5.14 -9.20
CA TYR A 10 -1.03 5.60 -10.47
C TYR A 10 0.49 5.70 -10.32
N ALA A 11 1.20 5.08 -11.25
CA ALA A 11 2.64 5.17 -11.41
C ALA A 11 2.97 5.94 -12.69
N LYS A 12 4.05 6.71 -12.69
CA LYS A 12 4.48 7.46 -13.87
C LYS A 12 5.04 6.51 -14.91
N GLN A 13 4.65 6.69 -16.17
CA GLN A 13 5.28 6.05 -17.32
C GLN A 13 6.05 7.06 -18.18
N GLY A 14 7.06 6.57 -18.89
CA GLY A 14 7.78 7.33 -19.91
C GLY A 14 7.16 7.20 -21.30
N PRO A 15 7.47 8.10 -22.25
CA PRO A 15 7.04 7.96 -23.64
C PRO A 15 7.48 6.62 -24.23
N GLY A 16 6.53 5.80 -24.66
CA GLY A 16 6.79 4.48 -25.25
C GLY A 16 7.23 3.40 -24.25
N ALA A 17 7.18 3.67 -22.94
CA ALA A 17 7.47 2.67 -21.93
C ALA A 17 6.35 1.62 -21.86
N LYS A 18 6.73 0.37 -21.57
CA LYS A 18 5.78 -0.70 -21.24
C LYS A 18 5.50 -0.73 -19.75
N ASP A 19 6.53 -0.41 -18.96
CA ASP A 19 6.51 -0.43 -17.50
C ASP A 19 6.58 0.98 -16.94
N GLU A 20 6.33 1.11 -15.65
CA GLU A 20 6.50 2.35 -14.91
C GLU A 20 7.96 2.79 -14.78
N ILE A 21 8.12 4.05 -14.39
CA ILE A 21 9.41 4.62 -13.98
C ILE A 21 9.41 4.65 -12.46
N ASP A 22 10.27 3.85 -11.86
CA ASP A 22 10.56 3.92 -10.44
C ASP A 22 11.17 5.26 -10.07
N GLY A 23 10.69 5.81 -8.96
CA GLY A 23 11.23 7.02 -8.36
C GLY A 23 10.29 7.60 -7.32
N GLN A 24 10.89 8.12 -6.25
CA GLN A 24 10.16 8.85 -5.21
C GLN A 24 9.41 10.04 -5.80
N GLY A 25 8.13 10.16 -5.45
CA GLY A 25 7.24 11.22 -5.90
C GLY A 25 6.60 10.98 -7.27
N LEU A 26 6.86 9.84 -7.91
CA LEU A 26 6.35 9.51 -9.25
C LEU A 26 5.02 8.76 -9.23
N GLY A 27 4.23 8.91 -8.17
CA GLY A 27 2.91 8.30 -8.09
C GLY A 27 1.88 9.13 -7.33
N PHE A 28 0.63 8.66 -7.37
CA PHE A 28 -0.49 9.17 -6.59
C PHE A 28 -1.54 8.07 -6.38
N VAL A 29 -2.43 8.28 -5.42
CA VAL A 29 -3.55 7.38 -5.11
C VAL A 29 -4.83 8.20 -5.04
N ASP A 30 -5.84 7.80 -5.80
CA ASP A 30 -7.17 8.39 -5.79
C ASP A 30 -8.19 7.44 -5.19
N ALA A 31 -9.21 8.01 -4.56
CA ALA A 31 -10.40 7.30 -4.11
C ALA A 31 -11.62 7.79 -4.89
N PHE A 32 -12.37 6.84 -5.43
CA PHE A 32 -13.61 7.04 -6.17
C PHE A 32 -14.78 6.37 -5.44
N ASP A 33 -16.00 6.84 -5.72
CA ASP A 33 -17.19 6.05 -5.42
C ASP A 33 -17.39 4.92 -6.45
N ALA A 34 -18.42 4.10 -6.26
CA ALA A 34 -18.72 2.98 -7.15
C ALA A 34 -19.24 3.41 -8.54
N ASP A 35 -19.70 4.66 -8.66
CA ASP A 35 -20.16 5.24 -9.93
C ASP A 35 -19.00 5.88 -10.73
N GLY A 36 -17.80 5.92 -10.13
CA GLY A 36 -16.57 6.43 -10.76
C GLY A 36 -16.32 7.91 -10.53
N ASN A 37 -17.05 8.57 -9.63
CA ASN A 37 -16.78 9.96 -9.27
C ASN A 37 -15.56 10.04 -8.34
N LEU A 38 -14.62 10.94 -8.65
CA LEU A 38 -13.47 11.19 -7.79
C LEU A 38 -13.94 11.82 -6.48
N LEU A 39 -13.66 11.16 -5.37
CA LEU A 39 -13.96 11.65 -4.02
C LEU A 39 -12.78 12.46 -3.47
N VAL A 40 -11.57 11.89 -3.52
CA VAL A 40 -10.37 12.52 -2.96
C VAL A 40 -9.11 11.95 -3.58
N ARG A 41 -8.06 12.78 -3.65
CA ARG A 41 -6.69 12.32 -3.85
C ARG A 41 -6.08 11.95 -2.50
N ALA A 42 -6.09 10.65 -2.18
CA ALA A 42 -5.65 10.12 -0.89
C ALA A 42 -4.13 10.25 -0.67
N ALA A 43 -3.34 10.20 -1.75
CA ALA A 43 -1.90 10.45 -1.65
C ALA A 43 -1.39 11.05 -2.96
N LEU A 44 -0.45 12.00 -2.87
CA LEU A 44 0.07 12.72 -4.04
C LEU A 44 1.58 12.90 -3.89
N HIS A 45 2.34 12.33 -4.83
CA HIS A 45 3.79 12.42 -4.86
C HIS A 45 4.42 11.96 -3.53
N GLY A 46 5.40 12.72 -3.00
CA GLY A 46 5.98 12.45 -1.70
C GLY A 46 6.66 11.08 -1.65
N GLN A 47 6.21 10.20 -0.76
CA GLN A 47 6.80 8.87 -0.56
C GLN A 47 6.31 7.81 -1.57
N LEU A 48 5.49 8.18 -2.55
CA LEU A 48 4.98 7.22 -3.54
C LEU A 48 6.02 6.95 -4.62
N ASN A 49 6.30 5.67 -4.83
CA ASN A 49 7.24 5.17 -5.82
C ASN A 49 6.63 3.92 -6.44
N ALA A 50 6.09 4.05 -7.66
CA ALA A 50 5.30 3.01 -8.31
C ALA A 50 4.28 2.33 -7.35
N PRO A 51 3.31 3.09 -6.78
CA PRO A 51 2.38 2.52 -5.80
C PRO A 51 1.51 1.41 -6.43
N TRP A 52 1.39 0.28 -5.74
CA TRP A 52 0.68 -0.90 -6.25
C TRP A 52 -0.25 -1.51 -5.20
N GLY A 53 0.32 -1.98 -4.08
CA GLY A 53 -0.43 -2.64 -3.02
C GLY A 53 -1.24 -1.66 -2.19
N LEU A 54 -2.51 -1.97 -1.93
CA LEU A 54 -3.39 -1.17 -1.08
C LEU A 54 -4.12 -2.05 -0.07
N ALA A 55 -4.07 -1.67 1.20
CA ALA A 55 -4.84 -2.34 2.25
C ALA A 55 -5.27 -1.33 3.33
N LEU A 56 -6.50 -1.43 3.82
CA LEU A 56 -6.91 -0.72 5.04
C LEU A 56 -6.55 -1.56 6.25
N ALA A 57 -5.75 -0.98 7.14
CA ALA A 57 -5.36 -1.65 8.37
C ALA A 57 -6.54 -1.82 9.32
N PRO A 58 -6.76 -3.02 9.90
CA PRO A 58 -7.73 -3.18 10.97
C PRO A 58 -7.26 -2.38 12.19
N ALA A 59 -8.20 -1.97 13.04
CA ALA A 59 -7.89 -1.21 14.27
C ALA A 59 -6.87 -1.90 15.20
N SER A 60 -6.71 -3.22 15.09
CA SER A 60 -5.75 -4.00 15.87
C SER A 60 -4.31 -3.99 15.32
N PHE A 61 -4.03 -3.34 14.18
CA PHE A 61 -2.70 -3.35 13.56
C PHE A 61 -1.73 -2.31 14.16
N GLY A 62 -1.60 -2.33 15.48
CA GLY A 62 -0.67 -1.47 16.23
C GLY A 62 -0.84 0.01 15.93
N ARG A 63 0.28 0.73 15.76
CA ARG A 63 0.31 2.18 15.51
C ARG A 63 -0.51 2.62 14.30
N PHE A 64 -0.63 1.76 13.28
CA PHE A 64 -1.26 2.09 12.01
C PHE A 64 -2.68 1.52 11.87
N GLY A 65 -3.31 1.13 12.98
CA GLY A 65 -4.66 0.57 12.94
C GLY A 65 -5.69 1.59 12.48
N GLY A 66 -6.41 1.27 11.40
CA GLY A 66 -7.40 2.14 10.76
C GLY A 66 -6.87 2.95 9.56
N ASP A 67 -5.57 2.88 9.28
CA ASP A 67 -4.95 3.68 8.23
C ASP A 67 -4.90 2.96 6.88
N LEU A 68 -4.87 3.73 5.80
CA LEU A 68 -4.61 3.21 4.46
C LEU A 68 -3.12 2.94 4.30
N LEU A 69 -2.78 1.67 4.09
CA LEU A 69 -1.43 1.23 3.75
C LEU A 69 -1.25 1.23 2.23
N VAL A 70 -0.20 1.90 1.77
CA VAL A 70 0.20 1.96 0.36
C VAL A 70 1.57 1.32 0.22
N GLY A 71 1.62 0.17 -0.44
CA GLY A 71 2.83 -0.54 -0.82
C GLY A 71 3.38 -0.02 -2.14
N ASN A 72 4.64 0.36 -2.15
CA ASN A 72 5.39 0.80 -3.32
C ASN A 72 6.10 -0.39 -3.96
N PHE A 73 5.86 -0.62 -5.24
CA PHE A 73 6.62 -1.61 -6.01
C PHE A 73 8.09 -1.16 -6.15
N GLY A 74 8.32 0.08 -6.56
CA GLY A 74 9.65 0.55 -6.97
C GLY A 74 10.68 0.78 -5.86
N ASP A 75 10.28 0.80 -4.58
CA ASP A 75 11.23 0.80 -3.46
C ASP A 75 10.90 -0.19 -2.33
N GLY A 76 9.80 -0.94 -2.47
CA GLY A 76 9.39 -1.94 -1.50
C GLY A 76 8.90 -1.40 -0.15
N HIS A 77 8.75 -0.08 0.01
CA HIS A 77 8.26 0.51 1.26
C HIS A 77 6.74 0.42 1.37
N VAL A 78 6.23 0.40 2.61
CA VAL A 78 4.80 0.51 2.92
C VAL A 78 4.56 1.77 3.72
N ASN A 79 3.90 2.75 3.12
CA ASN A 79 3.55 4.02 3.72
C ASN A 79 2.14 3.97 4.32
N ALA A 80 1.91 4.62 5.46
CA ALA A 80 0.62 4.67 6.14
C ALA A 80 0.00 6.07 6.06
N TYR A 81 -1.23 6.14 5.57
CA TYR A 81 -1.99 7.37 5.41
C TYR A 81 -3.25 7.33 6.29
N GLN A 82 -3.33 8.27 7.23
CA GLN A 82 -4.48 8.42 8.11
C GLN A 82 -5.56 9.24 7.41
N GLU A 83 -6.80 8.76 7.42
CA GLU A 83 -7.94 9.55 6.97
C GLU A 83 -8.35 10.55 8.06
N MET A 84 -8.42 11.82 7.67
CA MET A 84 -8.78 12.94 8.52
C MET A 84 -10.31 13.13 8.55
N PRO A 85 -10.86 13.86 9.54
CA PRO A 85 -12.31 14.06 9.65
C PRO A 85 -12.97 14.73 8.44
N ASP A 86 -12.22 15.45 7.63
CA ASP A 86 -12.69 16.10 6.40
C ASP A 86 -12.60 15.20 5.15
N GLY A 87 -12.17 13.94 5.32
CA GLY A 87 -12.00 12.95 4.25
C GLY A 87 -10.68 13.07 3.49
N THR A 88 -9.81 14.02 3.85
CA THR A 88 -8.43 14.07 3.34
C THR A 88 -7.56 13.01 4.01
N PHE A 89 -6.37 12.78 3.47
CA PHE A 89 -5.45 11.75 3.96
C PHE A 89 -4.08 12.37 4.23
N GLU A 90 -3.49 12.02 5.37
CA GLU A 90 -2.18 12.50 5.79
C GLU A 90 -1.19 11.35 5.94
N LEU A 91 0.03 11.52 5.40
CA LEU A 91 1.12 10.58 5.63
C LEU A 91 1.57 10.65 7.10
N ILE A 92 1.31 9.59 7.86
CA ILE A 92 1.67 9.53 9.29
C ILE A 92 2.92 8.66 9.57
N GLY A 93 3.40 7.93 8.56
CA GLY A 93 4.63 7.15 8.69
C GLY A 93 4.84 6.09 7.62
N VAL A 94 5.84 5.25 7.89
CA VAL A 94 6.24 4.09 7.09
C VAL A 94 6.38 2.89 8.03
N LEU A 95 6.03 1.70 7.56
CA LEU A 95 6.26 0.47 8.30
C LEU A 95 7.75 0.27 8.58
N ARG A 96 8.05 -0.23 9.78
CA ARG A 96 9.41 -0.47 10.25
C ARG A 96 9.53 -1.88 10.79
N THR A 97 10.71 -2.45 10.64
CA THR A 97 11.12 -3.69 11.30
C THR A 97 11.31 -3.44 12.79
N SER A 98 11.41 -4.52 13.58
CA SER A 98 11.59 -4.44 15.04
C SER A 98 12.87 -3.74 15.48
N ASP A 99 13.88 -3.67 14.62
CA ASP A 99 15.11 -2.88 14.81
C ASP A 99 15.00 -1.44 14.27
N VAL A 100 13.78 -0.96 14.02
CA VAL A 100 13.44 0.43 13.66
C VAL A 100 13.89 0.85 12.25
N ARG A 101 14.43 -0.06 11.44
CA ARG A 101 14.69 0.22 10.02
C ARG A 101 13.39 0.28 9.23
N LYS A 102 13.36 1.04 8.13
CA LYS A 102 12.21 1.01 7.21
C LYS A 102 12.09 -0.41 6.66
N LEU A 103 10.88 -0.96 6.64
CA LEU A 103 10.61 -2.21 5.96
C LEU A 103 10.83 -2.02 4.45
N VAL A 104 11.52 -2.98 3.83
CA VAL A 104 11.75 -3.03 2.38
C VAL A 104 11.45 -4.44 1.93
N ILE A 105 10.57 -4.57 0.93
CA ILE A 105 10.23 -5.82 0.26
C ILE A 105 10.46 -5.59 -1.24
N ASP A 106 11.52 -6.16 -1.79
CA ASP A 106 11.87 -6.01 -3.20
C ASP A 106 10.73 -6.51 -4.11
N GLY A 107 10.33 -5.69 -5.09
CA GLY A 107 9.23 -5.97 -6.01
C GLY A 107 7.87 -6.13 -5.33
N LEU A 108 7.53 -5.31 -4.32
CA LEU A 108 6.28 -5.44 -3.57
C LEU A 108 5.03 -5.21 -4.44
N TRP A 109 4.15 -6.22 -4.51
CA TRP A 109 2.93 -6.20 -5.32
C TRP A 109 1.67 -5.97 -4.47
N SER A 110 1.14 -7.05 -3.87
CA SER A 110 -0.17 -7.01 -3.21
C SER A 110 -0.02 -6.90 -1.70
N LEU A 111 -1.02 -6.28 -1.07
CA LEU A 111 -1.19 -6.19 0.37
C LEU A 111 -2.61 -6.62 0.71
N GLN A 112 -2.77 -7.52 1.67
CA GLN A 112 -4.09 -7.96 2.10
C GLN A 112 -4.09 -8.42 3.57
N PHE A 113 -4.99 -7.87 4.36
CA PHE A 113 -5.24 -8.37 5.71
C PHE A 113 -6.05 -9.67 5.69
N GLY A 114 -5.78 -10.52 6.67
CA GLY A 114 -6.55 -11.73 6.86
C GLY A 114 -8.01 -11.46 7.27
N HIS A 115 -8.85 -12.50 7.17
CA HIS A 115 -10.31 -12.39 7.38
C HIS A 115 -10.86 -13.35 8.45
N ARG A 116 -10.04 -13.74 9.44
CA ARG A 116 -10.42 -14.62 10.58
C ARG A 116 -11.00 -15.97 10.16
N THR A 117 -10.53 -16.54 9.06
CA THR A 117 -10.86 -17.91 8.67
C THR A 117 -9.60 -18.74 8.64
N VAL A 118 -9.73 -20.06 8.79
CA VAL A 118 -8.60 -21.00 8.70
C VAL A 118 -7.85 -20.88 7.36
N ASN A 119 -8.52 -20.45 6.30
CA ASN A 119 -7.94 -20.32 4.96
C ASN A 119 -7.37 -18.91 4.68
N ASN A 120 -7.79 -17.87 5.42
CA ASN A 120 -7.40 -16.48 5.16
C ASN A 120 -6.71 -15.81 6.37
N GLY A 121 -6.21 -16.59 7.33
CA GLY A 121 -5.38 -16.12 8.43
C GLY A 121 -6.02 -15.16 9.44
N PRO A 122 -5.25 -14.74 10.46
CA PRO A 122 -5.67 -13.77 11.47
C PRO A 122 -5.96 -12.38 10.87
N ILE A 123 -6.87 -11.62 11.48
CA ILE A 123 -7.28 -10.30 10.95
C ILE A 123 -6.15 -9.27 10.96
N ASP A 124 -5.24 -9.37 11.92
CA ASP A 124 -4.12 -8.47 12.18
C ASP A 124 -2.84 -8.90 11.45
N THR A 125 -2.91 -9.95 10.63
CA THR A 125 -1.79 -10.37 9.78
C THR A 125 -1.96 -9.73 8.40
N LEU A 126 -0.96 -8.93 8.01
CA LEU A 126 -0.85 -8.36 6.68
C LEU A 126 -0.07 -9.34 5.78
N PHE A 127 -0.76 -9.98 4.84
CA PHE A 127 -0.14 -10.79 3.80
C PHE A 127 0.37 -9.91 2.66
N PHE A 128 1.48 -10.30 2.04
CA PHE A 128 1.99 -9.64 0.85
C PHE A 128 2.46 -10.64 -0.19
N THR A 129 2.44 -10.21 -1.45
CA THR A 129 3.16 -10.86 -2.56
C THR A 129 4.21 -9.91 -3.09
N ALA A 130 5.31 -10.46 -3.60
CA ALA A 130 6.34 -9.69 -4.24
C ALA A 130 7.02 -10.48 -5.37
N GLY A 131 7.52 -9.75 -6.37
CA GLY A 131 8.33 -10.24 -7.46
C GLY A 131 9.78 -9.74 -7.35
N PRO A 132 10.58 -10.25 -6.40
CA PRO A 132 11.97 -9.83 -6.25
C PRO A 132 12.82 -10.24 -7.45
N ASN A 133 14.03 -9.67 -7.55
CA ASN A 133 14.98 -9.98 -8.61
C ASN A 133 14.39 -9.74 -10.01
N ASP A 134 13.89 -8.53 -10.24
CA ASP A 134 13.25 -8.13 -11.51
C ASP A 134 12.13 -9.10 -11.91
N GLU A 135 11.28 -9.44 -10.93
CA GLU A 135 10.11 -10.31 -11.08
C GLU A 135 10.42 -11.76 -11.53
N SER A 136 11.70 -12.13 -11.56
CA SER A 136 12.14 -13.47 -11.93
C SER A 136 11.84 -14.52 -10.85
N ASP A 137 11.62 -14.06 -9.62
CA ASP A 137 11.28 -14.88 -8.46
C ASP A 137 9.93 -14.47 -7.86
N GLY A 138 9.35 -15.35 -7.04
CA GLY A 138 8.10 -15.09 -6.32
C GLY A 138 8.29 -15.19 -4.81
N LEU A 139 7.81 -14.18 -4.08
CA LEU A 139 7.79 -14.17 -2.62
C LEU A 139 6.37 -13.96 -2.11
N PHE A 140 5.96 -14.82 -1.17
CA PHE A 140 4.74 -14.65 -0.39
C PHE A 140 5.12 -14.66 1.09
N GLY A 141 4.60 -13.69 1.85
CA GLY A 141 4.97 -13.55 3.25
C GLY A 141 3.93 -12.80 4.06
N THR A 142 4.26 -12.59 5.33
CA THR A 142 3.40 -11.89 6.29
C THR A 142 4.17 -10.83 7.07
N ILE A 143 3.42 -9.80 7.50
CA ILE A 143 3.87 -8.75 8.41
C ILE A 143 2.88 -8.73 9.58
N THR A 144 3.40 -8.79 10.80
CA THR A 144 2.62 -8.68 12.03
C THR A 144 3.10 -7.48 12.83
N ALA A 145 2.18 -6.69 13.37
CA ALA A 145 2.53 -5.66 14.34
C ALA A 145 3.11 -6.30 15.61
N ALA A 146 4.05 -5.59 16.25
CA ALA A 146 4.64 -5.98 17.53
C ALA A 146 3.80 -5.48 18.70
#